data_AF-A0A6M2BWQ7-F1
#
_entry.id   AF-A0A6M2BWQ7-F1
#
_cell.length_a   1.000
_cell.length_b   1.000
_cell.length_c   1.000
_cell.angle_alpha   90.00
_cell.angle_beta   90.00
_cell.angle_gamma   90.00
#
_symmetry.space_group_name_H-M   'P 1'
#
loop_
_entity.id
_entity.type
_entity.pdbx_description
1 polymer ?
#
loop_
_entity_poly.entity_id
_entity_poly.type
_entity_poly.pdbx_seq_one_letter_code
_entity_poly.pdbx_strand_id
1 'polypeptide(L)'
;MRGARRFAVALGLFAGAVSAHSSSSSYLQLQSRGDELQGRWDIALRDLDAAIGLDSDGNDALTWGEVRQSQARIDDYALAHLVLRSDGARCSLQVTQLRIAEHADGHYAALDLAGRCPQSVTTLAIDYSLLFDLDRQHRGLLTLQLGKALYTSVLGPETGEADFGGDGAQSMWRVARTYFHEGLWHVWTGLDHMLFLAGLFLPAVLWRTRGGGWQAAPGLRGALWHTAGIVTAFTLAHATTLSLAALGWVHWPSRLIESGVAATVAFAGFNNLVPMVHRRLAAIAAAFGLIHGLAVASALIDLGLPVSGRVWAIATFNFGVEAAQLSLVATVIPVSFVFRHSRIYRHFVLVPGSLLVTTIGVLWFIERAFAVKLLPF
;
A
#
# COMPACT_ATOMS: atom_id res chain seq x y z
N MET A 1 -24.05 44.62 -14.73
CA MET A 1 -25.21 43.74 -15.00
C MET A 1 -24.94 42.96 -16.28
N ARG A 2 -25.26 41.66 -16.26
CA ARG A 2 -25.22 40.67 -17.37
C ARG A 2 -23.83 40.14 -17.76
N GLY A 3 -23.59 38.86 -17.46
CA GLY A 3 -22.52 38.07 -18.10
C GLY A 3 -21.60 37.25 -17.19
N ALA A 4 -22.11 36.50 -16.20
CA ALA A 4 -21.29 35.48 -15.50
C ALA A 4 -22.15 34.40 -14.80
N ARG A 5 -23.24 33.98 -15.44
CA ARG A 5 -24.05 32.83 -15.01
C ARG A 5 -24.11 31.89 -16.21
N ARG A 6 -23.53 30.69 -16.02
CA ARG A 6 -23.51 29.49 -16.89
C ARG A 6 -22.07 29.06 -17.20
N PHE A 7 -21.45 28.34 -16.28
CA PHE A 7 -20.70 27.13 -16.60
C PHE A 7 -20.91 26.17 -15.42
N ALA A 8 -22.00 25.41 -15.53
CA ALA A 8 -22.27 24.21 -14.74
C ALA A 8 -21.10 23.23 -14.95
N VAL A 9 -20.55 22.67 -13.88
CA VAL A 9 -20.92 21.32 -13.40
C VAL A 9 -21.12 20.37 -14.57
N ALA A 10 -20.01 19.79 -15.02
CA ALA A 10 -19.98 18.59 -15.84
C ALA A 10 -18.59 17.96 -15.70
N LEU A 11 -18.37 17.24 -14.60
CA LEU A 11 -17.45 16.11 -14.62
C LEU A 11 -18.31 14.88 -14.33
N GLY A 12 -18.99 14.40 -15.39
CA GLY A 12 -19.55 13.04 -15.40
C GLY A 12 -18.39 12.07 -15.24
N LEU A 13 -18.45 11.14 -14.28
CA LEU A 13 -19.24 9.91 -14.39
C LEU A 13 -18.92 9.19 -15.70
N PHE A 14 -17.68 8.75 -15.83
CA PHE A 14 -17.30 7.52 -16.51
C PHE A 14 -15.95 7.07 -15.94
N ALA A 15 -16.00 6.25 -14.89
CA ALA A 15 -14.89 5.40 -14.48
C ALA A 15 -15.55 4.15 -13.89
N GLY A 16 -15.21 2.99 -14.45
CA GLY A 16 -15.71 1.70 -13.98
C GLY A 16 -15.41 1.51 -12.49
N ALA A 17 -16.17 0.62 -11.86
CA ALA A 17 -15.95 0.24 -10.47
C ALA A 17 -14.49 -0.20 -10.29
N VAL A 18 -13.68 0.69 -9.73
CA VAL A 18 -12.43 0.32 -9.10
C VAL A 18 -12.76 0.32 -7.62
N SER A 19 -12.43 -0.75 -6.92
CA SER A 19 -12.68 -0.79 -5.50
C SER A 19 -11.43 -0.31 -4.77
N ALA A 20 -11.54 0.69 -3.88
CA ALA A 20 -10.52 0.97 -2.88
C ALA A 20 -10.64 -0.13 -1.84
N HIS A 21 -10.10 -1.30 -2.17
CA HIS A 21 -9.87 -2.35 -1.20
C HIS A 21 -8.47 -2.18 -0.63
N SER A 22 -8.26 -2.75 0.56
CA SER A 22 -6.93 -2.96 1.14
C SER A 22 -5.96 -3.47 0.06
N SER A 23 -4.71 -3.01 0.10
CA SER A 23 -3.69 -3.34 -0.91
C SER A 23 -3.67 -4.84 -1.21
N SER A 24 -4.04 -5.24 -2.44
CA SER A 24 -4.15 -6.64 -2.83
C SER A 24 -2.80 -7.35 -2.67
N SER A 25 -2.77 -8.42 -1.88
CA SER A 25 -1.54 -9.16 -1.58
C SER A 25 -1.79 -10.66 -1.60
N SER A 26 -0.79 -11.44 -2.00
CA SER A 26 -0.81 -12.90 -1.88
C SER A 26 0.49 -13.41 -1.26
N TYR A 27 0.47 -14.60 -0.66
CA TYR A 27 1.62 -15.15 0.05
C TYR A 27 2.02 -16.49 -0.56
N LEU A 28 3.18 -16.53 -1.21
CA LEU A 28 3.69 -17.72 -1.88
C LEU A 28 4.90 -18.27 -1.12
N GLN A 29 4.75 -19.45 -0.54
CA GLN A 29 5.80 -20.17 0.16
C GLN A 29 6.17 -21.42 -0.64
N LEU A 30 7.44 -21.53 -1.04
CA LEU A 30 7.95 -22.66 -1.82
C LEU A 30 9.20 -23.22 -1.15
N GLN A 31 9.35 -24.54 -1.19
CA GLN A 31 10.54 -25.25 -0.75
C GLN A 31 10.92 -26.33 -1.76
N SER A 32 12.22 -26.49 -2.01
CA SER A 32 12.73 -27.56 -2.87
C SER A 32 13.42 -28.67 -2.06
N ARG A 33 13.21 -29.91 -2.49
CA ARG A 33 13.91 -31.09 -1.96
C ARG A 33 14.33 -31.99 -3.12
N GLY A 34 15.55 -31.79 -3.62
CA GLY A 34 16.00 -32.45 -4.84
C GLY A 34 15.25 -31.86 -6.04
N ASP A 35 14.54 -32.70 -6.78
CA ASP A 35 13.68 -32.34 -7.92
C ASP A 35 12.22 -32.05 -7.51
N GLU A 36 11.83 -32.32 -6.26
CA GLU A 36 10.49 -32.05 -5.77
C GLU A 36 10.34 -30.59 -5.28
N LEU A 37 9.21 -29.99 -5.62
CA LEU A 37 8.74 -28.71 -5.12
C LEU A 37 7.50 -28.92 -4.27
N GLN A 38 7.46 -28.27 -3.11
CA GLN A 38 6.29 -28.22 -2.25
C GLN A 38 6.07 -26.78 -1.81
N GLY A 39 4.84 -26.44 -1.50
CA GLY A 39 4.57 -25.08 -1.06
C GLY A 39 3.13 -24.85 -0.65
N ARG A 40 2.87 -23.58 -0.38
CA ARG A 40 1.56 -23.06 -0.05
C ARG A 40 1.42 -21.68 -0.68
N TRP A 41 0.25 -21.41 -1.25
CA TRP A 41 -0.08 -20.12 -1.81
C TRP A 41 -1.41 -19.63 -1.26
N ASP A 42 -1.36 -18.55 -0.49
CA ASP A 42 -2.53 -17.93 0.10
C ASP A 42 -2.93 -16.72 -0.76
N ILE A 43 -4.15 -16.75 -1.30
CA ILE A 43 -4.72 -15.69 -2.14
C ILE A 43 -6.01 -15.17 -1.51
N ALA A 44 -6.14 -13.85 -1.38
CA ALA A 44 -7.32 -13.23 -0.76
C ALA A 44 -8.61 -13.63 -1.48
N LEU A 45 -9.62 -14.10 -0.74
CA LEU A 45 -10.88 -14.57 -1.33
C LEU A 45 -11.63 -13.46 -2.06
N ARG A 46 -11.57 -12.23 -1.53
CA ARG A 46 -12.15 -11.04 -2.17
C ARG A 46 -11.54 -10.75 -3.55
N ASP A 47 -10.25 -11.01 -3.71
CA ASP A 47 -9.52 -10.71 -4.95
C ASP A 47 -9.79 -11.80 -5.98
N LEU A 48 -9.87 -13.07 -5.54
CA LEU A 48 -10.34 -14.17 -6.37
C LEU A 48 -11.79 -13.95 -6.83
N ASP A 49 -12.66 -13.48 -5.95
CA ASP A 49 -14.04 -13.17 -6.32
C ASP A 49 -14.11 -12.07 -7.40
N ALA A 50 -13.35 -10.98 -7.22
CA ALA A 50 -13.23 -9.95 -8.23
C ALA A 50 -12.67 -10.46 -9.57
N ALA A 51 -11.78 -11.46 -9.54
CA ALA A 51 -11.13 -11.99 -10.73
C ALA A 51 -11.95 -13.04 -11.49
N ILE A 52 -12.57 -13.97 -10.77
CA ILE A 52 -13.20 -15.15 -11.37
C ILE A 52 -14.66 -15.36 -10.96
N GLY A 53 -15.25 -14.48 -10.13
CA GLY A 53 -16.64 -14.55 -9.69
C GLY A 53 -16.89 -15.81 -8.86
N LEU A 54 -16.57 -15.72 -7.57
CA LEU A 54 -16.77 -16.79 -6.59
C LEU A 54 -18.16 -16.72 -5.96
N ASP A 55 -18.67 -15.51 -5.69
CA ASP A 55 -20.02 -15.27 -5.19
C ASP A 55 -21.03 -15.61 -6.29
N SER A 56 -21.76 -16.70 -6.06
CA SER A 56 -22.64 -17.29 -7.06
C SER A 56 -24.08 -16.79 -6.95
N ASP A 57 -24.48 -16.33 -5.77
CA ASP A 57 -25.82 -15.83 -5.50
C ASP A 57 -25.89 -14.29 -5.46
N GLY A 58 -24.74 -13.62 -5.51
CA GLY A 58 -24.59 -12.16 -5.64
C GLY A 58 -25.02 -11.42 -4.38
N ASN A 59 -24.86 -12.05 -3.21
CA ASN A 59 -25.27 -11.50 -1.92
C ASN A 59 -24.15 -10.71 -1.21
N ASP A 60 -22.98 -10.55 -1.85
CA ASP A 60 -21.77 -9.89 -1.34
C ASP A 60 -21.16 -10.58 -0.10
N ALA A 61 -21.47 -11.87 0.13
CA ALA A 61 -21.02 -12.65 1.28
C ALA A 61 -20.55 -14.06 0.87
N LEU A 62 -19.24 -14.19 0.63
CA LEU A 62 -18.61 -15.46 0.26
C LEU A 62 -18.73 -16.52 1.35
N THR A 63 -19.38 -17.63 1.01
CA THR A 63 -19.47 -18.80 1.87
C THR A 63 -18.42 -19.86 1.52
N TRP A 64 -18.08 -20.73 2.48
CA TRP A 64 -17.24 -21.90 2.19
C TRP A 64 -17.97 -22.92 1.28
N GLY A 65 -19.29 -22.84 1.11
CA GLY A 65 -19.97 -23.65 0.09
C GLY A 65 -19.50 -23.25 -1.33
N GLU A 66 -19.50 -21.96 -1.60
CA GLU A 66 -19.21 -21.38 -2.92
C GLU A 66 -17.74 -21.47 -3.31
N VAL A 67 -16.86 -21.19 -2.34
CA VAL A 67 -15.41 -21.33 -2.54
C VAL A 67 -15.07 -22.79 -2.87
N ARG A 68 -15.72 -23.77 -2.23
CA ARG A 68 -15.48 -25.20 -2.50
C ARG A 68 -16.01 -25.62 -3.86
N GLN A 69 -17.16 -25.10 -4.24
CA GLN A 69 -17.75 -25.37 -5.56
C GLN A 69 -16.90 -24.79 -6.68
N SER A 70 -16.17 -23.70 -6.40
CA SER A 70 -15.29 -23.01 -7.35
C SER A 70 -13.85 -23.50 -7.34
N GLN A 71 -13.51 -24.56 -6.60
CA GLN A 71 -12.16 -25.11 -6.45
C GLN A 71 -11.38 -25.19 -7.77
N ALA A 72 -11.95 -25.86 -8.78
CA ALA A 72 -11.27 -26.08 -10.05
C ALA A 72 -10.94 -24.76 -10.76
N ARG A 73 -11.85 -23.77 -10.70
CA ARG A 73 -11.61 -22.44 -11.28
C ARG A 73 -10.51 -21.69 -10.53
N ILE A 74 -10.46 -21.82 -9.21
CA ILE A 74 -9.40 -21.23 -8.37
C ILE A 74 -8.05 -21.86 -8.74
N ASP A 75 -7.99 -23.19 -8.86
CA ASP A 75 -6.76 -23.91 -9.20
C ASP A 75 -6.26 -23.54 -10.60
N ASP A 76 -7.14 -23.54 -11.60
CA ASP A 76 -6.81 -23.18 -12.98
C ASP A 76 -6.32 -21.73 -13.07
N TYR A 77 -6.99 -20.80 -12.38
CA TYR A 77 -6.59 -19.39 -12.33
C TYR A 77 -5.22 -19.23 -11.67
N ALA A 78 -5.02 -19.80 -10.48
CA ALA A 78 -3.74 -19.70 -9.77
C ALA A 78 -2.58 -20.28 -10.59
N LEU A 79 -2.74 -21.50 -11.14
CA LEU A 79 -1.68 -22.18 -11.90
C LEU A 79 -1.41 -21.53 -13.27
N ALA A 80 -2.37 -20.81 -13.85
CA ALA A 80 -2.14 -20.00 -15.03
C ALA A 80 -1.22 -18.80 -14.75
N HIS A 81 -1.22 -18.30 -13.51
CA HIS A 81 -0.49 -17.11 -13.07
C HIS A 81 0.82 -17.39 -12.33
N LEU A 82 1.25 -18.65 -12.25
CA LEU A 82 2.52 -19.07 -11.66
C LEU A 82 3.24 -20.08 -12.54
N VAL A 83 4.37 -19.66 -13.11
CA VAL A 83 5.26 -20.52 -13.88
C VAL A 83 6.59 -20.64 -13.17
N LEU A 84 6.97 -21.87 -12.85
CA LEU A 84 8.25 -22.21 -12.22
C LEU A 84 9.15 -22.90 -13.24
N ARG A 85 10.41 -22.45 -13.36
CA ARG A 85 11.41 -23.07 -14.22
C ARG A 85 12.70 -23.32 -13.44
N SER A 86 13.30 -24.50 -13.59
CA SER A 86 14.62 -24.85 -13.06
C SER A 86 15.57 -25.05 -14.22
N ASP A 87 16.69 -24.32 -14.27
CA ASP A 87 17.66 -24.35 -15.38
C ASP A 87 17.01 -24.22 -16.77
N GLY A 88 16.00 -23.36 -16.88
CA GLY A 88 15.23 -23.09 -18.11
C GLY A 88 14.12 -24.10 -18.42
N ALA A 89 14.07 -25.25 -17.73
CA ALA A 89 13.02 -26.26 -17.92
C ALA A 89 11.83 -26.03 -16.98
N ARG A 90 10.60 -26.10 -17.51
CA ARG A 90 9.36 -25.88 -16.74
C ARG A 90 9.12 -27.02 -15.75
N CYS A 91 8.84 -26.67 -14.50
CA CYS A 91 8.41 -27.62 -13.47
C CYS A 91 6.91 -27.90 -13.60
N SER A 92 6.48 -29.12 -13.31
CA SER A 92 5.06 -29.44 -13.14
C SER A 92 4.60 -29.01 -11.75
N LEU A 93 3.42 -28.43 -11.66
CA LEU A 93 2.84 -27.95 -10.41
C LEU A 93 1.34 -28.30 -10.40
N GLN A 94 0.83 -28.69 -9.25
CA GLN A 94 -0.58 -28.95 -9.02
C GLN A 94 -0.97 -28.50 -7.61
N VAL A 95 -2.24 -28.13 -7.45
CA VAL A 95 -2.85 -27.90 -6.15
C VAL A 95 -3.27 -29.25 -5.58
N THR A 96 -2.78 -29.60 -4.40
CA THR A 96 -3.14 -30.86 -3.72
C THR A 96 -4.29 -30.68 -2.75
N GLN A 97 -4.45 -29.48 -2.20
CA GLN A 97 -5.49 -29.18 -1.22
C GLN A 97 -5.82 -27.69 -1.19
N LEU A 98 -7.11 -27.35 -1.06
CA LEU A 98 -7.57 -26.01 -0.65
C LEU A 98 -8.00 -26.00 0.81
N ARG A 99 -7.62 -24.93 1.50
CA ARG A 99 -8.07 -24.59 2.85
C ARG A 99 -8.46 -23.12 2.90
N ILE A 100 -9.08 -22.73 4.01
CA ILE A 100 -9.30 -21.32 4.33
C ILE A 100 -8.26 -20.92 5.39
N ALA A 101 -7.58 -19.81 5.12
CA ALA A 101 -6.66 -19.18 6.05
C ALA A 101 -7.17 -17.78 6.44
N GLU A 102 -6.70 -17.30 7.57
CA GLU A 102 -6.99 -15.96 8.07
C GLU A 102 -5.68 -15.20 8.18
N HIS A 103 -5.63 -14.05 7.50
CA HIS A 103 -4.58 -13.06 7.62
C HIS A 103 -5.16 -11.79 8.23
N ALA A 104 -4.31 -10.82 8.57
CA ALA A 104 -4.72 -9.58 9.23
C ALA A 104 -5.73 -8.76 8.41
N ASP A 105 -5.78 -8.93 7.08
CA ASP A 105 -6.66 -8.20 6.18
C ASP A 105 -7.83 -9.05 5.64
N GLY A 106 -8.02 -10.30 6.11
CA GLY A 106 -9.22 -11.08 5.81
C GLY A 106 -8.99 -12.58 5.60
N HIS A 107 -9.95 -13.21 4.92
CA HIS A 107 -9.92 -14.65 4.59
C HIS A 107 -9.27 -14.92 3.24
N TYR A 108 -8.47 -15.98 3.20
CA TYR A 108 -7.66 -16.37 2.06
C TYR A 108 -7.95 -17.81 1.65
N ALA A 109 -7.94 -18.08 0.34
CA ALA A 109 -7.83 -19.42 -0.20
C ALA A 109 -6.37 -19.87 -0.07
N ALA A 110 -6.12 -20.86 0.79
CA ALA A 110 -4.81 -21.44 1.02
C ALA A 110 -4.65 -22.71 0.17
N LEU A 111 -3.86 -22.59 -0.91
CA LEU A 111 -3.60 -23.65 -1.88
C LEU A 111 -2.29 -24.36 -1.51
N ASP A 112 -2.37 -25.63 -1.10
CA ASP A 112 -1.18 -26.45 -0.93
C ASP A 112 -0.71 -26.93 -2.31
N LEU A 113 0.57 -26.69 -2.60
CA LEU A 113 1.18 -26.93 -3.89
C LEU A 113 2.15 -28.11 -3.81
N ALA A 114 2.11 -28.98 -4.81
CA ALA A 114 3.12 -30.00 -5.03
C ALA A 114 3.53 -30.04 -6.50
N GLY A 115 4.81 -30.28 -6.76
CA GLY A 115 5.35 -30.25 -8.10
C GLY A 115 6.66 -30.99 -8.24
N ARG A 116 7.09 -31.20 -9.49
CA ARG A 116 8.39 -31.78 -9.83
C ARG A 116 9.05 -31.03 -10.96
N CYS A 117 10.34 -30.79 -10.82
CA CYS A 117 11.18 -30.25 -11.88
C CYS A 117 11.88 -31.40 -12.62
N PRO A 118 12.28 -31.22 -13.88
CA PRO A 118 13.02 -32.26 -14.62
C PRO A 118 14.39 -32.61 -14.02
N GLN A 119 14.94 -31.73 -13.18
CA GLN A 119 16.25 -31.84 -12.57
C GLN A 119 16.20 -31.30 -11.12
N SER A 120 17.22 -31.62 -10.33
CA SER A 120 17.38 -31.11 -8.98
C SER A 120 17.42 -29.58 -8.97
N VAL A 121 16.56 -28.96 -8.16
CA VAL A 121 16.38 -27.52 -8.11
C VAL A 121 17.55 -26.87 -7.34
N THR A 122 18.50 -26.34 -8.09
CA THR A 122 19.59 -25.51 -7.55
C THR A 122 19.39 -24.02 -7.85
N THR A 123 18.71 -23.74 -8.97
CA THR A 123 18.18 -22.43 -9.34
C THR A 123 16.68 -22.57 -9.61
N LEU A 124 15.93 -21.48 -9.42
CA LEU A 124 14.50 -21.43 -9.70
C LEU A 124 14.15 -20.06 -10.25
N ALA A 125 13.72 -20.01 -11.50
CA ALA A 125 13.07 -18.86 -12.12
C ALA A 125 11.57 -18.92 -11.81
N ILE A 126 11.03 -17.82 -11.32
CA ILE A 126 9.61 -17.66 -11.01
C ILE A 126 9.06 -16.56 -11.90
N ASP A 127 8.01 -16.88 -12.63
CA ASP A 127 7.20 -15.96 -13.42
C ASP A 127 5.80 -15.94 -12.78
N TYR A 128 5.50 -14.80 -12.17
CA TYR A 128 4.31 -14.53 -11.38
C TYR A 128 3.55 -13.37 -11.99
N SER A 129 2.26 -13.57 -12.24
CA SER A 129 1.41 -12.58 -12.89
C SER A 129 0.01 -12.43 -12.27
N LEU A 130 -0.20 -13.01 -11.07
CA LEU A 130 -1.51 -13.04 -10.42
C LEU A 130 -2.07 -11.62 -10.26
N LEU A 131 -3.31 -11.40 -10.71
CA LEU A 131 -4.10 -10.17 -10.54
C LEU A 131 -3.49 -8.90 -11.16
N PHE A 132 -2.36 -8.92 -11.87
CA PHE A 132 -1.74 -7.69 -12.39
C PHE A 132 -2.55 -6.98 -13.48
N ASP A 133 -3.46 -7.71 -14.12
CA ASP A 133 -4.42 -7.19 -15.09
C ASP A 133 -5.59 -6.46 -14.42
N LEU A 134 -5.95 -6.86 -13.19
CA LEU A 134 -7.05 -6.29 -12.41
C LEU A 134 -6.58 -5.20 -11.45
N ASP A 135 -5.46 -5.44 -10.76
CA ASP A 135 -4.85 -4.55 -9.80
C ASP A 135 -3.33 -4.44 -10.03
N ARG A 136 -2.91 -3.29 -10.58
CA ARG A 136 -1.48 -2.96 -10.78
C ARG A 136 -0.72 -2.75 -9.46
N GLN A 137 -1.44 -2.54 -8.37
CA GLN A 137 -0.86 -2.42 -7.03
C GLN A 137 -0.72 -3.78 -6.34
N HIS A 138 -1.21 -4.88 -6.94
CA HIS A 138 -1.09 -6.21 -6.37
C HIS A 138 0.38 -6.59 -6.09
N ARG A 139 0.62 -7.28 -4.97
CA ARG A 139 1.96 -7.77 -4.57
C ARG A 139 1.92 -9.23 -4.14
N GLY A 140 2.72 -10.07 -4.80
CA GLY A 140 3.00 -11.44 -4.37
C GLY A 140 4.21 -11.47 -3.42
N LEU A 141 4.01 -11.95 -2.20
CA LEU A 141 5.05 -12.01 -1.17
C LEU A 141 5.63 -13.43 -1.16
N LEU A 142 6.84 -13.55 -1.72
CA LEU A 142 7.51 -14.83 -1.91
C LEU A 142 8.45 -15.16 -0.76
N THR A 143 8.34 -16.37 -0.23
CA THR A 143 9.36 -17.04 0.57
C THR A 143 9.77 -18.34 -0.13
N LEU A 144 11.03 -18.44 -0.53
CA LEU A 144 11.56 -19.60 -1.25
C LEU A 144 12.74 -20.22 -0.50
N GLN A 145 12.65 -21.52 -0.20
CA GLN A 145 13.74 -22.29 0.38
C GLN A 145 14.36 -23.23 -0.65
N LEU A 146 15.60 -22.96 -1.05
CA LEU A 146 16.40 -23.84 -1.91
C LEU A 146 17.51 -24.49 -1.08
N GLY A 147 17.31 -25.76 -0.70
CA GLY A 147 18.20 -26.46 0.22
C GLY A 147 18.29 -25.76 1.58
N LYS A 148 19.47 -25.19 1.90
CA LYS A 148 19.68 -24.42 3.15
C LYS A 148 19.51 -22.91 2.97
N ALA A 149 19.42 -22.43 1.73
CA ALA A 149 19.28 -21.01 1.44
C ALA A 149 17.81 -20.59 1.48
N LEU A 150 17.53 -19.50 2.18
CA LEU A 150 16.22 -18.86 2.24
C LEU A 150 16.26 -17.56 1.43
N TYR A 151 15.36 -17.47 0.46
CA TYR A 151 15.15 -16.30 -0.39
C TYR A 151 13.78 -15.70 -0.06
N THR A 152 13.71 -14.38 -0.10
CA THR A 152 12.44 -13.65 -0.04
C THR A 152 12.42 -12.60 -1.13
N SER A 153 11.24 -12.34 -1.69
CA SER A 153 11.06 -11.33 -2.72
C SER A 153 9.64 -10.80 -2.72
N VAL A 154 9.47 -9.62 -3.29
CA VAL A 154 8.16 -9.05 -3.60
C VAL A 154 7.99 -9.08 -5.13
N LEU A 155 6.98 -9.79 -5.59
CA LEU A 155 6.61 -9.98 -6.99
C LEU A 155 5.52 -8.95 -7.33
N GLY A 156 5.86 -7.95 -8.14
CA GLY A 156 4.94 -6.94 -8.67
C GLY A 156 4.99 -6.90 -10.20
N PRO A 157 4.21 -6.03 -10.87
CA PRO A 157 4.15 -5.99 -12.34
C PRO A 157 5.50 -5.79 -13.04
N GLU A 158 6.47 -5.15 -12.38
CA GLU A 158 7.83 -4.94 -12.91
C GLU A 158 8.85 -5.98 -12.43
N THR A 159 8.50 -6.81 -11.44
CA THR A 159 9.39 -7.80 -10.79
C THR A 159 8.80 -9.21 -10.76
N GLY A 160 7.76 -9.46 -11.57
CA GLY A 160 7.05 -10.74 -11.64
C GLY A 160 7.91 -11.89 -12.15
N GLU A 161 8.92 -11.57 -12.95
CA GLU A 161 9.98 -12.51 -13.36
C GLU A 161 11.22 -12.33 -12.46
N ALA A 162 11.57 -13.36 -11.69
CA ALA A 162 12.72 -13.35 -10.81
C ALA A 162 13.44 -14.71 -10.75
N ASP A 163 14.78 -14.67 -10.79
CA ASP A 163 15.66 -15.83 -10.67
C ASP A 163 16.26 -15.96 -9.26
N PHE A 164 16.21 -17.18 -8.72
CA PHE A 164 16.74 -17.53 -7.41
C PHE A 164 17.75 -18.68 -7.51
N GLY A 165 18.75 -18.72 -6.63
CA GLY A 165 19.80 -19.75 -6.63
C GLY A 165 21.23 -19.21 -6.81
N GLY A 166 22.22 -20.10 -6.75
CA GLY A 166 23.66 -19.79 -6.85
C GLY A 166 24.31 -19.29 -5.54
N ASP A 167 25.57 -18.83 -5.62
CA ASP A 167 26.38 -18.29 -4.49
C ASP A 167 25.77 -17.04 -3.82
N GLY A 168 24.67 -16.53 -4.37
CA GLY A 168 23.94 -15.40 -3.87
C GLY A 168 23.00 -15.77 -2.74
N ALA A 169 23.53 -16.14 -1.56
CA ALA A 169 22.82 -15.86 -0.31
C ALA A 169 22.31 -14.42 -0.38
N GLN A 170 21.06 -14.16 0.03
CA GLN A 170 20.45 -12.83 0.07
C GLN A 170 21.44 -11.83 0.69
N SER A 171 22.19 -11.11 -0.14
CA SER A 171 23.04 -10.03 0.34
C SER A 171 22.09 -9.06 1.03
N MET A 172 22.39 -8.66 2.26
CA MET A 172 21.62 -7.64 2.99
C MET A 172 21.38 -6.39 2.12
N TRP A 173 22.27 -6.14 1.15
CA TRP A 173 22.12 -5.08 0.17
C TRP A 173 20.99 -5.32 -0.85
N ARG A 174 20.74 -6.56 -1.29
CA ARG A 174 19.59 -6.83 -2.16
C ARG A 174 18.27 -6.56 -1.42
N VAL A 175 18.14 -7.06 -0.20
CA VAL A 175 16.99 -6.78 0.68
C VAL A 175 16.82 -5.27 0.86
N ALA A 176 17.88 -4.58 1.28
CA ALA A 176 17.84 -3.14 1.50
C ALA A 176 17.45 -2.35 0.24
N ARG A 177 17.93 -2.71 -0.95
CA ARG A 177 17.55 -2.06 -2.22
C ARG A 177 16.08 -2.30 -2.55
N THR A 178 15.61 -3.53 -2.45
CA THR A 178 14.21 -3.89 -2.75
C THR A 178 13.26 -3.13 -1.84
N TYR A 179 13.45 -3.19 -0.52
CA TYR A 179 12.53 -2.53 0.41
C TYR A 179 12.63 -1.01 0.40
N PHE A 180 13.82 -0.45 0.13
CA PHE A 180 13.94 0.99 -0.13
C PHE A 180 13.09 1.40 -1.34
N HIS A 181 13.15 0.65 -2.45
CA HIS A 181 12.32 0.89 -3.62
C HIS A 181 10.82 0.79 -3.30
N GLU A 182 10.40 -0.26 -2.58
CA GLU A 182 9.00 -0.41 -2.18
C GLU A 182 8.54 0.74 -1.27
N GLY A 183 9.39 1.22 -0.36
CA GLY A 183 9.10 2.38 0.47
C GLY A 183 8.91 3.67 -0.33
N LEU A 184 9.71 3.88 -1.37
CA LEU A 184 9.49 4.98 -2.31
C LEU A 184 8.16 4.81 -3.03
N TRP A 185 7.95 3.67 -3.68
CA TRP A 185 6.78 3.41 -4.52
C TRP A 185 5.47 3.50 -3.74
N HIS A 186 5.45 2.96 -2.51
CA HIS A 186 4.33 3.02 -1.57
C HIS A 186 3.79 4.43 -1.40
N VAL A 187 4.66 5.44 -1.26
CA VAL A 187 4.24 6.83 -1.12
C VAL A 187 3.56 7.32 -2.40
N TRP A 188 4.12 7.02 -3.57
CA TRP A 188 3.60 7.48 -4.87
C TRP A 188 2.26 6.83 -5.26
N THR A 189 2.06 5.56 -4.91
CA THR A 189 0.84 4.82 -5.28
C THR A 189 -0.25 4.86 -4.23
N GLY A 190 0.09 5.12 -2.97
CA GLY A 190 -0.86 5.24 -1.88
C GLY A 190 -1.66 6.53 -1.94
N LEU A 191 -2.91 6.47 -2.41
CA LEU A 191 -3.80 7.64 -2.48
C LEU A 191 -4.01 8.30 -1.11
N ASP A 192 -4.13 7.50 -0.04
CA ASP A 192 -4.21 7.97 1.35
C ASP A 192 -3.01 8.86 1.72
N HIS A 193 -1.80 8.41 1.35
CA HIS A 193 -0.55 9.11 1.66
C HIS A 193 -0.43 10.40 0.83
N MET A 194 -0.77 10.34 -0.45
CA MET A 194 -0.76 11.51 -1.33
C MET A 194 -1.75 12.59 -0.88
N LEU A 195 -2.98 12.22 -0.51
CA LEU A 195 -3.96 13.17 0.01
C LEU A 195 -3.58 13.72 1.38
N PHE A 196 -3.01 12.89 2.26
CA PHE A 196 -2.48 13.35 3.54
C PHE A 196 -1.34 14.36 3.35
N LEU A 197 -0.35 14.06 2.51
CA LEU A 197 0.76 14.97 2.19
C LEU A 197 0.28 16.25 1.52
N ALA A 198 -0.71 16.17 0.61
CA ALA A 198 -1.36 17.35 0.06
C ALA A 198 -1.98 18.22 1.17
N GLY A 199 -2.69 17.59 2.11
CA GLY A 199 -3.23 18.25 3.31
C GLY A 199 -2.15 18.99 4.11
N LEU A 200 -0.96 18.41 4.27
CA LEU A 200 0.16 19.06 4.97
C LEU A 200 0.87 20.15 4.16
N PHE A 201 0.98 20.00 2.84
CA PHE A 201 1.74 20.92 1.98
C PHE A 201 0.97 22.17 1.56
N LEU A 202 -0.36 22.07 1.38
CA LEU A 202 -1.20 23.22 1.02
C LEU A 202 -1.00 24.45 1.95
N PRO A 203 -0.99 24.31 3.29
CA PRO A 203 -0.77 25.44 4.21
C PRO A 203 0.70 25.82 4.41
N ALA A 204 1.67 25.06 3.86
CA ALA A 204 3.08 25.17 4.22
C ALA A 204 3.71 26.53 3.88
N VAL A 205 3.23 27.17 2.81
CA VAL A 205 3.73 28.48 2.34
C VAL A 205 2.75 29.63 2.56
N LEU A 206 1.50 29.32 2.88
CA LEU A 206 0.42 30.28 3.10
C LEU A 206 -0.61 29.63 4.02
N TRP A 207 -0.85 30.20 5.19
CA TRP A 207 -1.83 29.66 6.15
C TRP A 207 -2.84 30.71 6.57
N ARG A 208 -4.01 30.23 6.99
CA ARG A 208 -5.06 31.07 7.56
C ARG A 208 -4.76 31.33 9.04
N THR A 209 -4.94 32.57 9.49
CA THR A 209 -4.84 32.92 10.91
C THR A 209 -6.21 32.89 11.57
N ARG A 210 -6.27 32.74 12.90
CA ARG A 210 -7.53 32.76 13.67
C ARG A 210 -8.35 34.03 13.47
N GLY A 211 -7.71 35.16 13.19
CA GLY A 211 -8.38 36.43 12.87
C GLY A 211 -8.98 36.50 11.46
N GLY A 212 -8.96 35.40 10.68
CA GLY A 212 -9.49 35.34 9.32
C GLY A 212 -8.55 35.87 8.24
N GLY A 213 -7.36 36.36 8.62
CA GLY A 213 -6.31 36.79 7.71
C GLY A 213 -5.52 35.65 7.10
N TRP A 214 -4.71 35.96 6.09
CA TRP A 214 -3.79 35.02 5.45
C TRP A 214 -2.36 35.49 5.67
N GLN A 215 -1.49 34.57 6.08
CA GLN A 215 -0.09 34.85 6.33
C GLN A 215 0.78 33.96 5.44
N ALA A 216 1.64 34.59 4.65
CA ALA A 216 2.59 33.89 3.79
C ALA A 216 3.88 33.58 4.57
N ALA A 217 4.53 32.48 4.19
CA ALA A 217 5.83 32.11 4.74
C ALA A 217 6.87 33.21 4.50
N PRO A 218 7.65 33.59 5.53
CA PRO A 218 8.62 34.69 5.44
C PRO A 218 9.81 34.34 4.55
N GLY A 219 10.17 33.06 4.42
CA GLY A 219 11.30 32.63 3.60
C GLY A 219 11.23 31.15 3.21
N LEU A 220 11.79 30.81 2.04
CA LEU A 220 11.76 29.47 1.48
C LEU A 220 12.49 28.46 2.37
N ARG A 221 13.70 28.81 2.83
CA ARG A 221 14.50 27.93 3.71
C ARG A 221 13.73 27.58 5.00
N GLY A 222 13.03 28.55 5.58
CA GLY A 222 12.20 28.32 6.77
C GLY A 222 11.02 27.37 6.48
N ALA A 223 10.31 27.57 5.35
CA ALA A 223 9.22 26.70 4.93
C ALA A 223 9.70 25.27 4.65
N LEU A 224 10.84 25.10 3.98
CA LEU A 224 11.45 23.79 3.70
C LEU A 224 11.80 23.05 5.00
N TRP A 225 12.59 23.66 5.89
CA TRP A 225 13.00 23.02 7.15
C TRP A 225 11.81 22.72 8.07
N HIS A 226 10.83 23.63 8.10
CA HIS A 226 9.62 23.41 8.90
C HIS A 226 8.81 22.23 8.37
N THR A 227 8.57 22.17 7.06
CA THR A 227 7.81 21.08 6.44
C THR A 227 8.56 19.76 6.52
N ALA A 228 9.87 19.76 6.25
CA ALA A 228 10.75 18.61 6.43
C ALA A 228 10.65 18.05 7.85
N GLY A 229 10.76 18.90 8.88
CA GLY A 229 10.63 18.46 10.27
C GLY A 229 9.26 17.87 10.60
N ILE A 230 8.17 18.34 9.98
CA ILE A 230 6.83 17.76 10.15
C ILE A 230 6.74 16.37 9.52
N VAL A 231 7.19 16.21 8.27
CA VAL A 231 7.13 14.90 7.58
C VAL A 231 8.07 13.89 8.24
N THR A 232 9.28 14.30 8.64
CA THR A 232 10.21 13.42 9.39
C THR A 232 9.61 12.98 10.72
N ALA A 233 8.93 13.87 11.46
CA ALA A 233 8.27 13.50 12.71
C ALA A 233 7.13 12.48 12.47
N PHE A 234 6.38 12.63 11.38
CA PHE A 234 5.40 11.64 10.95
C PHE A 234 6.07 10.29 10.64
N THR A 235 7.14 10.28 9.82
CA THR A 235 7.80 9.04 9.41
C THR A 235 8.45 8.30 10.58
N LEU A 236 9.06 9.00 11.53
CA LEU A 236 9.64 8.37 12.72
C LEU A 236 8.57 7.69 13.58
N ALA A 237 7.42 8.34 13.76
CA ALA A 237 6.30 7.77 14.50
C ALA A 237 5.65 6.59 13.74
N HIS A 238 5.50 6.73 12.43
CA HIS A 238 5.06 5.67 11.53
C HIS A 238 5.98 4.45 11.61
N ALA A 239 7.29 4.64 11.46
CA ALA A 239 8.30 3.59 11.57
C ALA A 239 8.21 2.86 12.91
N THR A 240 7.97 3.60 13.99
CA THR A 240 7.84 3.03 15.35
C THR A 240 6.66 2.07 15.43
N THR A 241 5.48 2.49 14.99
CA THR A 241 4.26 1.66 15.06
C THR A 241 4.25 0.53 14.07
N LEU A 242 4.77 0.76 12.86
CA LEU A 242 5.03 -0.30 11.88
C LEU A 242 5.96 -1.36 12.46
N SER A 243 7.04 -0.97 13.14
CA SER A 243 7.96 -1.93 13.77
C SER A 243 7.28 -2.72 14.89
N LEU A 244 6.49 -2.07 15.74
CA LEU A 244 5.77 -2.72 16.84
C LEU A 244 4.75 -3.74 16.32
N ALA A 245 3.98 -3.36 15.31
CA ALA A 245 3.04 -4.26 14.66
C ALA A 245 3.78 -5.39 13.93
N ALA A 246 4.90 -5.09 13.24
CA ALA A 246 5.70 -6.08 12.53
C ALA A 246 6.38 -7.13 13.43
N LEU A 247 6.57 -6.80 14.71
CA LEU A 247 7.06 -7.71 15.75
C LEU A 247 5.92 -8.48 16.45
N GLY A 248 4.66 -8.24 16.08
CA GLY A 248 3.49 -8.86 16.68
C GLY A 248 3.16 -8.31 18.08
N TRP A 249 3.65 -7.14 18.44
CA TRP A 249 3.36 -6.54 19.77
C TRP A 249 2.04 -5.78 19.80
N VAL A 250 1.53 -5.39 18.63
CA VAL A 250 0.31 -4.60 18.48
C VAL A 250 -0.54 -5.21 17.37
N HIS A 251 -1.76 -5.63 17.70
CA HIS A 251 -2.75 -6.15 16.75
C HIS A 251 -4.06 -5.39 16.94
N TRP A 252 -4.51 -4.71 15.88
CA TRP A 252 -5.73 -3.92 15.89
C TRP A 252 -6.58 -4.31 14.67
N PRO A 253 -7.93 -4.29 14.78
CA PRO A 253 -8.79 -4.55 13.63
C PRO A 253 -8.53 -3.55 12.50
N SER A 254 -8.34 -4.04 11.27
CA SER A 254 -8.04 -3.22 10.08
C SER A 254 -9.05 -2.11 9.87
N ARG A 255 -10.34 -2.38 10.11
CA ARG A 255 -11.42 -1.37 10.07
C ARG A 255 -11.14 -0.15 10.95
N LEU A 256 -10.62 -0.34 12.17
CA LEU A 256 -10.32 0.79 13.08
C LEU A 256 -9.10 1.57 12.60
N ILE A 257 -8.07 0.86 12.11
CA ILE A 257 -6.85 1.48 11.59
C ILE A 257 -7.18 2.32 10.35
N GLU A 258 -7.86 1.73 9.37
CA GLU A 258 -8.24 2.37 8.10
C GLU A 258 -9.16 3.57 8.31
N SER A 259 -10.13 3.46 9.24
CA SER A 259 -10.98 4.58 9.65
C SER A 259 -10.15 5.68 10.32
N GLY A 260 -9.21 5.31 11.19
CA GLY A 260 -8.27 6.24 11.81
C GLY A 260 -7.46 7.02 10.76
N VAL A 261 -6.86 6.32 9.80
CA VAL A 261 -6.13 6.92 8.68
C VAL A 261 -7.01 7.92 7.92
N ALA A 262 -8.21 7.52 7.50
CA ALA A 262 -9.13 8.42 6.80
C ALA A 262 -9.54 9.65 7.64
N ALA A 263 -9.76 9.47 8.94
CA ALA A 263 -10.06 10.57 9.85
C ALA A 263 -8.92 11.59 9.94
N THR A 264 -7.66 11.14 9.94
CA THR A 264 -6.51 12.06 9.94
C THR A 264 -6.38 12.84 8.64
N VAL A 265 -6.72 12.24 7.48
CA VAL A 265 -6.77 12.93 6.18
C VAL A 265 -7.85 14.01 6.20
N ALA A 266 -9.07 13.65 6.65
CA ALA A 266 -10.17 14.58 6.80
C ALA A 266 -9.79 15.77 7.69
N PHE A 267 -9.16 15.48 8.83
CA PHE A 267 -8.68 16.48 9.77
C PHE A 267 -7.61 17.39 9.14
N ALA A 268 -6.64 16.84 8.41
CA ALA A 268 -5.57 17.62 7.79
C ALA A 268 -6.14 18.66 6.81
N GLY A 269 -7.04 18.24 5.91
CA GLY A 269 -7.72 19.17 5.01
C GLY A 269 -8.58 20.20 5.76
N PHE A 270 -9.30 19.76 6.79
CA PHE A 270 -10.23 20.64 7.51
C PHE A 270 -9.47 21.71 8.31
N ASN A 271 -8.35 21.34 8.92
CA ASN A 271 -7.47 22.25 9.66
C ASN A 271 -6.87 23.34 8.77
N ASN A 272 -6.76 23.12 7.46
CA ASN A 272 -6.32 24.16 6.52
C ASN A 272 -7.38 25.26 6.32
N LEU A 273 -8.66 24.88 6.39
CA LEU A 273 -9.79 25.79 6.19
C LEU A 273 -10.16 26.50 7.49
N VAL A 274 -10.26 25.74 8.57
CA VAL A 274 -10.60 26.20 9.91
C VAL A 274 -9.44 25.81 10.80
N PRO A 275 -8.50 26.73 11.08
CA PRO A 275 -7.26 26.33 11.71
C PRO A 275 -7.49 26.12 13.21
N MET A 276 -7.83 24.88 13.54
CA MET A 276 -8.05 24.41 14.91
C MET A 276 -6.70 24.38 15.64
N VAL A 277 -5.68 23.84 14.96
CA VAL A 277 -4.33 23.70 15.48
C VAL A 277 -3.30 24.37 14.56
N HIS A 278 -2.50 25.24 15.15
CA HIS A 278 -1.41 25.96 14.47
C HIS A 278 -0.05 25.81 15.19
N ARG A 279 -0.06 25.19 16.37
CA ARG A 279 1.13 24.96 17.19
C ARG A 279 1.34 23.46 17.31
N ARG A 280 2.59 23.03 17.45
CA ARG A 280 2.95 21.61 17.60
C ARG A 280 2.50 20.72 16.43
N LEU A 281 2.49 21.25 15.21
CA LEU A 281 2.13 20.50 14.01
C LEU A 281 2.98 19.22 13.86
N ALA A 282 4.27 19.27 14.18
CA ALA A 282 5.12 18.08 14.19
C ALA A 282 4.67 17.00 15.19
N ALA A 283 4.13 17.39 16.36
CA ALA A 283 3.61 16.42 17.33
C ALA A 283 2.27 15.80 16.87
N ILE A 284 1.43 16.58 16.19
CA ILE A 284 0.20 16.06 15.58
C ILE A 284 0.52 15.14 14.41
N ALA A 285 1.46 15.54 13.55
CA ALA A 285 1.95 14.71 12.46
C ALA A 285 2.56 13.42 13.00
N ALA A 286 3.34 13.45 14.09
CA ALA A 286 3.80 12.25 14.77
C ALA A 286 2.62 11.38 15.25
N ALA A 287 1.60 11.97 15.90
CA ALA A 287 0.42 11.23 16.35
C ALA A 287 -0.34 10.57 15.18
N PHE A 288 -0.44 11.25 14.03
CA PHE A 288 -1.02 10.66 12.82
C PHE A 288 -0.12 9.57 12.24
N GLY A 289 1.20 9.76 12.26
CA GLY A 289 2.17 8.74 11.87
C GLY A 289 2.00 7.45 12.66
N LEU A 290 1.76 7.53 13.97
CA LEU A 290 1.47 6.34 14.80
C LEU A 290 0.26 5.53 14.29
N ILE A 291 -0.78 6.22 13.81
CA ILE A 291 -1.99 5.56 13.29
C ILE A 291 -1.69 4.93 11.93
N HIS A 292 -1.01 5.67 11.05
CA HIS A 292 -0.69 5.23 9.69
C HIS A 292 0.25 4.03 9.67
N GLY A 293 1.22 3.96 10.59
CA GLY A 293 2.18 2.85 10.65
C GLY A 293 1.55 1.49 10.96
N LEU A 294 0.35 1.47 11.56
CA LEU A 294 -0.40 0.23 11.80
C LEU A 294 -1.04 -0.34 10.53
N ALA A 295 -1.29 0.48 9.50
CA ALA A 295 -2.02 0.07 8.30
C ALA A 295 -1.20 -0.82 7.35
N VAL A 296 0.13 -0.76 7.44
CA VAL A 296 1.07 -1.41 6.50
C VAL A 296 1.66 -2.71 7.06
N ALA A 297 1.50 -2.95 8.37
CA ALA A 297 2.28 -3.97 9.06
C ALA A 297 2.00 -5.41 8.61
N SER A 298 0.77 -5.71 8.19
CA SER A 298 0.34 -7.05 7.78
C SER A 298 1.19 -7.61 6.61
N ALA A 299 1.44 -6.80 5.58
CA ALA A 299 2.19 -7.22 4.41
C ALA A 299 3.67 -7.55 4.71
N LEU A 300 4.29 -6.87 5.70
CA LEU A 300 5.71 -7.07 6.05
C LEU A 300 5.95 -8.23 7.02
N ILE A 301 4.95 -8.60 7.84
CA ILE A 301 5.05 -9.68 8.84
C ILE A 301 5.12 -11.06 8.19
N ASP A 302 4.31 -11.25 7.16
CA ASP A 302 4.01 -12.56 6.58
C ASP A 302 5.06 -13.03 5.55
N LEU A 303 6.06 -12.19 5.25
CA LEU A 303 7.16 -12.46 4.32
C LEU A 303 8.16 -13.55 4.77
N GLY A 304 7.97 -14.15 5.95
CA GLY A 304 8.79 -15.27 6.43
C GLY A 304 10.28 -14.94 6.64
N LEU A 305 10.66 -13.66 6.61
CA LEU A 305 12.05 -13.21 6.75
C LEU A 305 12.64 -13.64 8.10
N PRO A 306 13.94 -14.07 8.12
CA PRO A 306 14.70 -14.16 9.36
C PRO A 306 14.66 -12.80 10.08
N VAL A 307 14.72 -12.81 11.41
CA VAL A 307 14.58 -11.58 12.23
C VAL A 307 15.51 -10.46 11.77
N SER A 308 16.77 -10.78 11.45
CA SER A 308 17.75 -9.81 10.93
C SER A 308 17.33 -9.21 9.58
N GLY A 309 16.83 -10.03 8.65
CA GLY A 309 16.32 -9.57 7.35
C GLY A 309 15.08 -8.70 7.50
N ARG A 310 14.20 -9.02 8.45
CA ARG A 310 12.99 -8.23 8.75
C ARG A 310 13.31 -6.85 9.28
N VAL A 311 14.27 -6.73 10.19
CA VAL A 311 14.73 -5.43 10.71
C VAL A 311 15.29 -4.56 9.58
N TRP A 312 16.11 -5.13 8.69
CA TRP A 312 16.64 -4.40 7.53
C TRP A 312 15.55 -3.99 6.55
N ALA A 313 14.59 -4.88 6.26
CA ALA A 313 13.45 -4.58 5.40
C ALA A 313 12.64 -3.39 5.95
N ILE A 314 12.26 -3.43 7.23
CA ILE A 314 11.50 -2.35 7.88
C ILE A 314 12.30 -1.04 7.87
N ALA A 315 13.57 -1.08 8.25
CA ALA A 315 14.40 0.12 8.29
C ALA A 315 14.53 0.78 6.90
N THR A 316 14.86 -0.02 5.88
CA THR A 316 15.08 0.48 4.52
C THR A 316 13.79 0.89 3.81
N PHE A 317 12.67 0.23 4.09
CA PHE A 317 11.34 0.67 3.70
C PHE A 317 11.04 2.08 4.24
N ASN A 318 11.23 2.32 5.54
CA ASN A 318 10.98 3.64 6.13
C ASN A 318 11.95 4.72 5.60
N PHE A 319 13.21 4.36 5.30
CA PHE A 319 14.12 5.28 4.60
C PHE A 319 13.64 5.62 3.18
N GLY A 320 13.05 4.66 2.47
CA GLY A 320 12.42 4.90 1.17
C GLY A 320 11.23 5.88 1.27
N VAL A 321 10.36 5.67 2.26
CA VAL A 321 9.22 6.56 2.56
C VAL A 321 9.70 7.99 2.85
N GLU A 322 10.68 8.15 3.75
CA GLU A 322 11.26 9.46 4.08
C GLU A 322 11.87 10.13 2.85
N ALA A 323 12.62 9.37 2.03
CA ALA A 323 13.24 9.89 0.82
C ALA A 323 12.19 10.41 -0.18
N ALA A 324 11.09 9.67 -0.39
CA ALA A 324 9.99 10.10 -1.24
C ALA A 324 9.33 11.38 -0.72
N GLN A 325 9.02 11.45 0.59
CA GLN A 325 8.44 12.64 1.20
C GLN A 325 9.35 13.87 1.12
N LEU A 326 10.64 13.71 1.43
CA LEU A 326 11.61 14.80 1.33
C LEU A 326 11.80 15.27 -0.12
N SER A 327 11.73 14.36 -1.10
CA SER A 327 11.75 14.74 -2.52
C SER A 327 10.54 15.61 -2.91
N LEU A 328 9.36 15.29 -2.37
CA LEU A 328 8.15 16.10 -2.57
C LEU A 328 8.26 17.44 -1.85
N VAL A 329 8.80 17.48 -0.63
CA VAL A 329 9.07 18.75 0.06
C VAL A 329 10.02 19.63 -0.74
N ALA A 330 11.10 19.05 -1.28
CA ALA A 330 12.10 19.76 -2.06
C ALA A 330 11.57 20.29 -3.40
N THR A 331 10.48 19.73 -3.94
CA THR A 331 9.90 20.12 -5.23
C THR A 331 8.63 20.96 -5.09
N VAL A 332 7.65 20.52 -4.30
CA VAL A 332 6.35 21.18 -4.13
C VAL A 332 6.48 22.49 -3.37
N ILE A 333 7.30 22.55 -2.32
CA ILE A 333 7.39 23.76 -1.48
C ILE A 333 8.00 24.95 -2.25
N PRO A 334 9.10 24.83 -3.01
CA PRO A 334 9.60 25.93 -3.83
C PRO A 334 8.57 26.43 -4.86
N VAL A 335 7.87 25.52 -5.54
CA VAL A 335 6.83 25.89 -6.52
C VAL A 335 5.71 26.68 -5.84
N SER A 336 5.15 26.14 -4.75
CA SER A 336 4.12 26.82 -3.96
C SER A 336 4.60 28.16 -3.40
N PHE A 337 5.87 28.26 -2.99
CA PHE A 337 6.46 29.47 -2.46
C PHE A 337 6.50 30.61 -3.48
N VAL A 338 6.76 30.32 -4.76
CA VAL A 338 6.74 31.32 -5.84
C VAL A 338 5.34 31.95 -5.96
N PHE A 339 4.29 31.14 -5.87
CA PHE A 339 2.91 31.58 -6.05
C PHE A 339 2.21 32.04 -4.76
N ARG A 340 2.89 32.04 -3.60
CA ARG A 340 2.26 32.23 -2.28
C ARG A 340 1.49 33.55 -2.09
N HIS A 341 1.88 34.61 -2.80
CA HIS A 341 1.20 35.92 -2.76
C HIS A 341 0.10 36.07 -3.81
N SER A 342 -0.02 35.11 -4.72
CA SER A 342 -1.03 35.16 -5.77
C SER A 342 -2.42 34.84 -5.21
N ARG A 343 -3.43 35.60 -5.66
CA ARG A 343 -4.84 35.25 -5.38
C ARG A 343 -5.20 33.90 -6.00
N ILE A 344 -4.50 33.50 -7.06
CA ILE A 344 -4.68 32.22 -7.75
C ILE A 344 -4.37 31.06 -6.82
N TYR A 345 -3.19 31.06 -6.17
CA TYR A 345 -2.81 30.02 -5.22
C TYR A 345 -3.85 29.87 -4.10
N ARG A 346 -4.30 30.99 -3.53
CA ARG A 346 -5.34 30.95 -2.48
C ARG A 346 -6.68 30.39 -2.98
N HIS A 347 -7.24 30.95 -4.05
CA HIS A 347 -8.62 30.64 -4.47
C HIS A 347 -8.75 29.36 -5.29
N PHE A 348 -7.70 28.94 -5.99
CA PHE A 348 -7.77 27.79 -6.90
C PHE A 348 -6.95 26.58 -6.41
N VAL A 349 -5.95 26.78 -5.54
CA VAL A 349 -5.11 25.68 -5.04
C VAL A 349 -5.43 25.36 -3.59
N LEU A 350 -5.18 26.31 -2.67
CA LEU A 350 -5.28 26.06 -1.23
C LEU A 350 -6.70 25.73 -0.79
N VAL A 351 -7.67 26.61 -1.06
CA VAL A 351 -9.04 26.42 -0.57
C VAL A 351 -9.72 25.23 -1.24
N PRO A 352 -9.77 25.12 -2.59
CA PRO A 352 -10.38 23.95 -3.23
C PRO A 352 -9.65 22.65 -2.92
N GLY A 353 -8.32 22.66 -2.89
CA GLY A 353 -7.53 21.48 -2.53
C GLY A 353 -7.82 21.00 -1.11
N SER A 354 -7.93 21.93 -0.15
CA SER A 354 -8.27 21.58 1.24
C SER A 354 -9.70 21.04 1.35
N LEU A 355 -10.67 21.65 0.63
CA LEU A 355 -12.04 21.13 0.55
C LEU A 355 -12.09 19.73 -0.05
N LEU A 356 -11.31 19.47 -1.10
CA LEU A 356 -11.23 18.16 -1.73
C LEU A 356 -10.67 17.12 -0.76
N VAL A 357 -9.52 17.41 -0.12
CA VAL A 357 -8.90 16.52 0.89
C VAL A 357 -9.87 16.24 2.05
N THR A 358 -10.55 17.27 2.57
CA THR A 358 -11.56 17.08 3.63
C THR A 358 -12.72 16.21 3.15
N THR A 359 -13.26 16.49 1.98
CA THR A 359 -14.45 15.78 1.48
C THR A 359 -14.14 14.30 1.22
N ILE A 360 -13.02 14.01 0.54
CA ILE A 360 -12.60 12.63 0.30
C ILE A 360 -12.30 11.94 1.63
N GLY A 361 -11.55 12.58 2.53
CA GLY A 361 -11.24 12.00 3.84
C GLY A 361 -12.48 11.68 4.68
N VAL A 362 -13.51 12.53 4.66
CA VAL A 362 -14.79 12.28 5.35
C VAL A 362 -15.55 11.13 4.71
N LEU A 363 -15.61 11.07 3.38
CA LEU A 363 -16.28 9.98 2.67
C LEU A 363 -15.59 8.65 2.96
N TRP A 364 -14.26 8.57 2.82
CA TRP A 364 -13.49 7.37 3.18
C TRP A 364 -13.64 6.99 4.65
N PHE A 365 -13.70 7.97 5.56
CA PHE A 365 -13.96 7.68 6.97
C PHE A 365 -15.30 6.98 7.14
N ILE A 366 -16.37 7.47 6.50
CA ILE A 366 -17.70 6.85 6.59
C ILE A 366 -17.67 5.45 5.97
N GLU A 367 -17.06 5.29 4.80
CA GLU A 367 -16.97 3.99 4.13
C GLU A 367 -16.27 2.94 5.00
N ARG A 368 -15.08 3.28 5.50
CA ARG A 368 -14.26 2.37 6.31
C ARG A 368 -14.88 2.16 7.70
N ALA A 369 -15.44 3.21 8.31
CA ALA A 369 -16.03 3.11 9.64
C ALA A 369 -17.35 2.34 9.65
N PHE A 370 -18.15 2.40 8.58
CA PHE A 370 -19.46 1.75 8.49
C PHE A 370 -19.53 0.55 7.54
N ALA A 371 -18.42 0.23 6.85
CA ALA A 371 -18.35 -0.82 5.83
C ALA A 371 -19.39 -0.62 4.71
N VAL A 372 -19.50 0.61 4.21
CA VAL A 372 -20.40 1.00 3.11
C VAL A 372 -19.58 1.50 1.92
N LYS A 373 -20.10 1.35 0.69
CA LYS A 373 -19.46 1.86 -0.53
C LYS A 373 -20.16 3.14 -1.01
N LEU A 374 -19.44 4.25 -1.03
CA LEU A 374 -19.91 5.60 -1.37
C LEU A 374 -19.12 6.20 -2.55
N LEU A 375 -17.83 5.90 -2.63
CA LEU A 375 -16.90 6.30 -3.67
C LEU A 375 -16.63 5.13 -4.62
N PRO A 376 -16.42 5.42 -5.91
CA PRO A 376 -16.27 4.41 -6.94
C PRO A 376 -14.82 3.94 -7.14
N PHE A 377 -13.91 4.26 -6.21
CA PHE A 377 -12.48 3.98 -6.30
C PHE A 377 -11.90 3.61 -4.96
#